data_AF-A0AAE4TSH9-F1
#
_entry.id   AF-A0AAE4TSH9-F1
#
_cell.length_a   1.000
_cell.length_b   1.000
_cell.length_c   1.000
_cell.angle_alpha   90.00
_cell.angle_beta   90.00
_cell.angle_gamma   90.00
#
_symmetry.space_group_name_H-M   'P 1'
#
loop_
_entity.id
_entity.type
_entity.pdbx_description
1 polymer ?
#
loop_
_entity_poly.entity_id
_entity_poly.type
_entity_poly.pdbx_seq_one_letter_code
_entity_poly.pdbx_strand_id
1 'polypeptide(L)'
;MIKIYFGKDTTLNQAIQSRLDSYQIDYQAFSSKDIDAKTLMEWLFRSTDIFELLSTKMLKYKLNTQITLSQFVRKILKDVNSTLKLPIVVTDEVIYSNMSPDYVTVLLPKEYRKIERIQLMRKMEQLDEGRLFWKNFELFRKQSELRWFELNELLFADVSDDLGEIKKAKDRFFSYKKNKQVPPDEIIEKVMKIFLVDREDFFKKSPSDLQNF
;
A
#
# COMPACT_ATOMS: atom_id res chain seq x y z
N MET A 1 -24.89 -5.28 -8.86
CA MET A 1 -23.99 -6.05 -9.76
C MET A 1 -22.90 -5.13 -10.31
N ILE A 2 -21.61 -5.48 -10.22
CA ILE A 2 -20.50 -4.57 -10.59
C ILE A 2 -20.29 -4.57 -12.12
N LYS A 3 -20.26 -3.39 -12.73
CA LYS A 3 -19.90 -3.19 -14.13
C LYS A 3 -18.63 -2.37 -14.25
N ILE A 4 -17.69 -2.78 -15.09
CA ILE A 4 -16.41 -2.09 -15.27
C ILE A 4 -16.22 -1.76 -16.75
N TYR A 5 -16.04 -0.48 -17.05
CA TYR A 5 -15.77 0.03 -18.38
C TYR A 5 -14.29 0.34 -18.50
N PHE A 6 -13.58 -0.48 -19.27
CA PHE A 6 -12.14 -0.39 -19.44
C PHE A 6 -11.74 0.58 -20.56
N GLY A 7 -10.60 1.23 -20.36
CA GLY A 7 -10.00 2.13 -21.35
C GLY A 7 -9.09 1.40 -22.34
N LYS A 8 -8.36 2.18 -23.13
CA LYS A 8 -7.36 1.68 -24.09
C LYS A 8 -6.10 1.07 -23.46
N ASP A 9 -5.84 1.30 -22.18
CA ASP A 9 -4.62 0.83 -21.50
C ASP A 9 -4.75 -0.65 -21.12
N THR A 10 -4.22 -1.53 -21.97
CA THR A 10 -4.29 -2.98 -21.78
C THR A 10 -3.53 -3.44 -20.53
N THR A 11 -2.42 -2.78 -20.18
CA THR A 11 -1.61 -3.15 -19.01
C THR A 11 -2.34 -2.86 -17.71
N LEU A 12 -2.93 -1.66 -17.61
CA LEU A 12 -3.77 -1.28 -16.48
C LEU A 12 -5.00 -2.18 -16.36
N ASN A 13 -5.66 -2.46 -17.49
CA ASN A 13 -6.84 -3.32 -17.52
C ASN A 13 -6.50 -4.72 -17.00
N GLN A 14 -5.43 -5.34 -17.49
CA GLN A 14 -5.00 -6.67 -17.03
C GLN A 14 -4.66 -6.68 -15.54
N ALA A 15 -3.95 -5.65 -15.05
CA ALA A 15 -3.61 -5.55 -13.63
C ALA A 15 -4.86 -5.45 -12.73
N ILE A 16 -5.88 -4.72 -13.16
CA ILE A 16 -7.17 -4.61 -12.45
C ILE A 16 -7.91 -5.94 -12.48
N GLN A 17 -7.97 -6.60 -13.63
CA GLN A 17 -8.62 -7.91 -13.79
C GLN A 17 -7.97 -8.97 -12.90
N SER A 18 -6.64 -9.10 -12.95
CA SER A 18 -5.90 -10.02 -12.07
C SER A 18 -6.16 -9.74 -10.59
N ARG A 19 -6.35 -8.47 -10.20
CA ARG A 19 -6.71 -8.14 -8.82
C ARG A 19 -8.14 -8.51 -8.46
N LEU A 20 -9.11 -8.26 -9.33
CA LEU A 20 -10.50 -8.69 -9.13
C LEU A 20 -10.57 -10.22 -8.98
N ASP A 21 -9.84 -10.95 -9.82
CA ASP A 21 -9.77 -12.42 -9.79
C ASP A 21 -9.12 -12.91 -8.48
N SER A 22 -8.08 -12.24 -7.99
CA SER A 22 -7.44 -12.57 -6.71
C SER A 22 -8.39 -12.46 -5.51
N TYR A 23 -9.43 -11.63 -5.63
CA TYR A 23 -10.45 -11.42 -4.62
C TYR A 23 -11.76 -12.16 -4.92
N GLN A 24 -11.84 -12.91 -6.03
CA GLN A 24 -13.05 -13.61 -6.49
C GLN A 24 -14.25 -12.66 -6.60
N ILE A 25 -14.02 -11.44 -7.08
CA ILE A 25 -15.09 -10.45 -7.28
C ILE A 25 -15.73 -10.70 -8.65
N ASP A 26 -17.03 -10.97 -8.66
CA ASP A 26 -17.81 -11.05 -9.90
C ASP A 26 -18.06 -9.66 -10.48
N TYR A 27 -17.71 -9.48 -11.77
CA TYR A 27 -17.94 -8.23 -12.48
C TYR A 27 -18.25 -8.47 -13.97
N GLN A 28 -18.92 -7.50 -14.57
CA GLN A 28 -19.12 -7.45 -16.02
C GLN A 28 -18.10 -6.50 -16.64
N ALA A 29 -17.30 -7.01 -17.56
CA ALA A 29 -16.32 -6.22 -18.30
C ALA A 29 -16.93 -5.62 -19.57
N PHE A 30 -16.75 -4.32 -19.75
CA PHE A 30 -17.15 -3.56 -20.94
C PHE A 30 -15.96 -2.78 -21.47
N SER A 31 -15.98 -2.48 -22.76
CA SER A 31 -15.04 -1.59 -23.42
C SER A 31 -15.52 -0.15 -23.38
N SER A 32 -14.59 0.79 -23.53
CA SER A 32 -14.88 2.19 -23.84
C SER A 32 -15.87 2.39 -25.00
N LYS A 33 -15.96 1.45 -25.95
CA LYS A 33 -16.89 1.49 -27.10
C LYS A 33 -18.34 1.17 -26.73
N ASP A 34 -18.54 0.48 -25.61
CA ASP A 34 -19.88 0.08 -25.14
C ASP A 34 -20.58 1.19 -24.37
N ILE A 35 -19.91 2.34 -24.19
CA ILE A 35 -20.47 3.53 -23.55
C ILE A 35 -21.29 4.30 -24.58
N ASP A 36 -22.61 4.21 -24.47
CA ASP A 36 -23.56 4.94 -25.29
C ASP A 36 -24.15 6.17 -24.56
N ALA A 37 -24.97 6.93 -25.27
CA ALA A 37 -25.63 8.10 -24.70
C ALA A 37 -26.53 7.76 -23.52
N LYS A 38 -27.19 6.60 -23.54
CA LYS A 38 -28.05 6.15 -22.45
C LYS A 38 -27.25 5.90 -21.18
N THR A 39 -26.16 5.13 -21.30
CA THR A 39 -25.23 4.83 -20.20
C THR A 39 -24.66 6.11 -19.59
N LEU A 40 -24.22 7.05 -20.43
CA LEU A 40 -23.65 8.31 -19.93
C LEU A 40 -24.71 9.18 -19.22
N MET A 41 -25.95 9.20 -19.74
CA MET A 41 -27.06 9.89 -19.08
C MET A 41 -27.39 9.23 -17.73
N GLU A 42 -27.39 7.90 -17.63
CA GLU A 42 -27.55 7.20 -16.36
C GLU A 42 -26.49 7.61 -15.34
N TRP A 43 -25.23 7.75 -15.75
CA TRP A 43 -24.16 8.23 -14.86
C TRP A 43 -24.33 9.68 -14.45
N LEU A 44 -24.75 10.54 -15.38
CA LEU A 44 -25.09 11.94 -15.11
C LEU A 44 -26.19 12.07 -14.05
N PHE A 45 -27.22 11.22 -14.09
CA PHE A 45 -28.30 11.25 -13.10
C PHE A 45 -27.91 10.68 -11.74
N ARG A 46 -26.99 9.72 -11.72
CA ARG A 46 -26.54 9.06 -10.47
C ARG A 46 -25.40 9.78 -9.78
N SER A 47 -24.58 10.54 -10.51
CA SER A 47 -23.44 11.27 -9.95
C SER A 47 -23.88 12.63 -9.41
N THR A 48 -23.34 13.01 -8.25
CA THR A 48 -23.50 14.36 -7.70
C THR A 48 -22.73 15.41 -8.51
N ASP A 49 -21.56 15.03 -9.02
CA ASP A 49 -20.75 15.85 -9.94
C ASP A 49 -20.15 14.98 -11.06
N ILE A 50 -20.71 15.08 -12.26
CA ILE A 50 -20.21 14.34 -13.43
C ILE A 50 -18.76 14.67 -13.78
N PHE A 51 -18.26 15.85 -13.42
CA PHE A 51 -16.89 16.24 -13.71
C PHE A 51 -15.86 15.41 -12.95
N GLU A 52 -16.27 14.70 -11.89
CA GLU A 52 -15.42 13.70 -11.26
C GLU A 52 -15.08 12.56 -12.21
N LEU A 53 -16.04 12.13 -13.05
CA LEU A 53 -15.86 11.06 -14.03
C LEU A 53 -15.09 11.50 -15.29
N LEU A 54 -14.97 12.81 -15.49
CA LEU A 54 -14.39 13.38 -16.69
C LEU A 54 -12.91 13.74 -16.51
N SER A 55 -12.18 13.71 -17.62
CA SER A 55 -10.79 14.14 -17.68
C SER A 55 -10.66 15.66 -17.50
N THR A 56 -9.45 16.12 -17.17
CA THR A 56 -9.15 17.55 -16.97
C THR A 56 -9.52 18.42 -18.18
N LYS A 57 -9.46 17.85 -19.39
CA LYS A 57 -9.83 18.52 -20.65
C LYS A 57 -11.29 18.99 -20.69
N MET A 58 -12.16 18.33 -19.92
CA MET A 58 -13.59 18.60 -19.89
C MET A 58 -13.97 19.59 -18.79
N LEU A 59 -13.10 19.89 -17.83
CA LEU A 59 -13.39 20.81 -16.71
C LEU A 59 -13.74 22.23 -17.18
N LYS A 60 -13.24 22.65 -18.35
CA LYS A 60 -13.61 23.93 -18.99
C LYS A 60 -15.10 24.09 -19.27
N TYR A 61 -15.86 23.00 -19.28
CA TYR A 61 -17.30 23.02 -19.48
C TYR A 61 -18.10 23.14 -18.18
N LYS A 62 -17.47 23.09 -16.99
CA LYS A 62 -18.16 23.11 -15.69
C LYS A 62 -18.94 24.40 -15.42
N LEU A 63 -18.46 25.53 -15.93
CA LEU A 63 -19.11 26.84 -15.82
C LEU A 63 -19.60 27.38 -17.17
N ASN A 64 -19.64 26.52 -18.19
CA ASN A 64 -20.02 26.95 -19.54
C ASN A 64 -21.53 26.82 -19.74
N THR A 65 -22.22 27.95 -19.85
CA THR A 65 -23.67 28.02 -20.10
C THR A 65 -24.06 27.99 -21.58
N GLN A 66 -23.08 28.02 -22.50
CA GLN A 66 -23.34 28.12 -23.94
C GLN A 66 -23.61 26.77 -24.63
N ILE A 67 -23.35 25.65 -23.96
CA ILE A 67 -23.56 24.31 -24.53
C ILE A 67 -24.76 23.62 -23.89
N THR A 68 -25.55 22.94 -24.70
CA THR A 68 -26.64 22.11 -24.18
C THR A 68 -26.12 20.77 -23.66
N LEU A 69 -26.86 20.12 -22.76
CA LEU A 69 -26.50 18.80 -22.24
C LEU A 69 -26.32 17.77 -23.37
N SER A 70 -27.19 17.78 -24.38
CA SER A 70 -27.08 16.88 -25.53
C SER A 70 -25.79 17.12 -26.34
N GLN A 71 -25.38 18.38 -26.51
CA GLN A 71 -24.10 18.71 -27.16
C GLN A 71 -22.91 18.27 -26.31
N PHE A 72 -23.01 18.41 -24.98
CA PHE A 72 -21.99 17.97 -24.04
C PHE A 72 -21.80 16.44 -24.08
N VAL A 73 -22.89 15.68 -24.01
CA VAL A 73 -22.90 14.22 -24.14
C VAL A 73 -22.26 13.79 -25.46
N ARG A 74 -22.64 14.40 -26.59
CA ARG A 74 -22.03 14.11 -27.90
C ARG A 74 -20.53 14.40 -27.93
N LYS A 75 -20.06 15.45 -27.25
CA LYS A 75 -18.63 15.77 -27.15
C LYS A 75 -17.86 14.69 -26.37
N ILE A 76 -18.45 14.14 -25.30
CA ILE A 76 -17.85 13.05 -24.53
C ILE A 76 -17.77 11.78 -25.41
N LEU A 77 -18.90 11.40 -26.02
CA LEU A 77 -18.98 10.18 -26.83
C LEU A 77 -18.10 10.21 -28.08
N LYS A 78 -17.74 11.39 -28.60
CA LYS A 78 -16.83 11.52 -29.75
C LYS A 78 -15.44 10.95 -29.45
N ASP A 79 -14.96 11.07 -28.21
CA ASP A 79 -13.66 10.56 -27.78
C ASP A 79 -13.69 10.16 -26.30
N VAL A 80 -14.37 9.06 -26.02
CA VAL A 80 -14.57 8.53 -24.66
C VAL A 80 -13.25 8.32 -23.94
N ASN A 81 -12.24 7.77 -24.62
CA ASN A 81 -10.94 7.46 -24.00
C ASN A 81 -10.14 8.69 -23.57
N SER A 82 -10.39 9.87 -24.16
CA SER A 82 -9.71 11.11 -23.76
C SER A 82 -10.57 12.02 -22.89
N THR A 83 -11.88 11.83 -22.89
CA THR A 83 -12.85 12.66 -22.16
C THR A 83 -13.28 12.07 -20.83
N LEU A 84 -13.28 10.74 -20.68
CA LEU A 84 -13.59 10.04 -19.42
C LEU A 84 -12.33 9.53 -18.75
N LYS A 85 -12.35 9.50 -17.41
CA LYS A 85 -11.32 8.87 -16.59
C LYS A 85 -11.57 7.38 -16.47
N LEU A 86 -11.24 6.64 -17.53
CA LEU A 86 -11.32 5.18 -17.54
C LEU A 86 -10.13 4.58 -16.77
N PRO A 87 -10.28 3.40 -16.14
CA PRO A 87 -11.50 2.59 -16.08
C PRO A 87 -12.56 3.16 -15.12
N ILE A 88 -13.84 3.02 -15.49
CA ILE A 88 -14.99 3.43 -14.66
C ILE A 88 -15.67 2.19 -14.10
N VAL A 89 -15.90 2.18 -12.79
CA VAL A 89 -16.60 1.11 -12.09
C VAL A 89 -17.96 1.61 -11.63
N VAL A 90 -19.02 0.93 -12.02
CA VAL A 90 -20.40 1.23 -11.68
C VAL A 90 -20.89 0.14 -10.75
N THR A 91 -21.18 0.50 -9.50
CA THR A 91 -21.90 -0.35 -8.55
C THR A 91 -23.35 0.12 -8.43
N ASP A 92 -24.14 -0.53 -7.57
CA ASP A 92 -25.54 -0.14 -7.35
C ASP A 92 -25.64 1.19 -6.58
N GLU A 93 -24.63 1.52 -5.78
CA GLU A 93 -24.60 2.74 -4.96
C GLU A 93 -23.75 3.85 -5.58
N VAL A 94 -22.55 3.54 -6.07
CA VAL A 94 -21.52 4.54 -6.39
C VAL A 94 -20.90 4.27 -7.76
N ILE A 95 -20.45 5.34 -8.41
CA ILE A 95 -19.66 5.28 -9.64
C ILE A 95 -18.25 5.76 -9.31
N TYR A 96 -17.25 4.89 -9.49
CA TYR A 96 -15.85 5.21 -9.32
C TYR A 96 -15.21 5.46 -10.67
N SER A 97 -14.41 6.52 -10.79
CA SER A 97 -13.60 6.79 -11.97
C SER A 97 -12.12 6.58 -11.68
N ASN A 98 -11.31 6.46 -12.74
CA ASN A 98 -9.87 6.28 -12.65
C ASN A 98 -9.47 5.09 -11.76
N MET A 99 -10.18 3.97 -11.88
CA MET A 99 -9.93 2.79 -11.07
C MET A 99 -8.49 2.29 -11.29
N SER A 100 -7.75 2.09 -10.20
CA SER A 100 -6.41 1.51 -10.21
C SER A 100 -6.42 0.12 -9.56
N PRO A 101 -5.42 -0.73 -9.80
CA PRO A 101 -5.33 -2.06 -9.17
C PRO A 101 -5.38 -2.00 -7.64
N ASP A 102 -4.79 -0.98 -7.03
CA ASP A 102 -4.77 -0.80 -5.57
C ASP A 102 -6.14 -0.38 -5.03
N TYR A 103 -6.91 0.37 -5.83
CA TYR A 103 -8.22 0.88 -5.43
C TYR A 103 -9.36 -0.13 -5.63
N VAL A 104 -9.08 -1.28 -6.27
CA VAL A 104 -10.04 -2.41 -6.41
C VAL A 104 -10.56 -2.86 -5.05
N THR A 105 -9.76 -2.74 -3.99
CA THR A 105 -10.14 -3.09 -2.61
C THR A 105 -11.41 -2.39 -2.13
N VAL A 106 -11.78 -1.23 -2.70
CA VAL A 106 -13.02 -0.51 -2.36
C VAL A 106 -14.28 -1.30 -2.72
N LEU A 107 -14.19 -2.20 -3.70
CA LEU A 107 -15.29 -3.08 -4.11
C LEU A 107 -15.52 -4.22 -3.12
N LEU A 108 -14.61 -4.44 -2.18
CA LEU A 108 -14.72 -5.51 -1.18
C LEU A 108 -15.73 -5.15 -0.07
N PRO A 109 -16.39 -6.17 0.51
CA PRO A 109 -17.19 -6.01 1.71
C PRO A 109 -16.42 -5.27 2.81
N LYS A 110 -17.14 -4.49 3.63
CA LYS A 110 -16.53 -3.65 4.67
C LYS A 110 -15.76 -4.49 5.69
N GLU A 111 -16.23 -5.70 5.96
CA GLU A 111 -15.65 -6.67 6.88
C GLU A 111 -14.26 -7.11 6.39
N TYR A 112 -14.14 -7.45 5.10
CA TYR A 112 -12.87 -7.86 4.50
C TYR A 112 -11.85 -6.72 4.55
N ARG A 113 -12.27 -5.51 4.15
CA ARG A 113 -11.41 -4.31 4.22
C ARG A 113 -10.92 -4.02 5.63
N LYS A 114 -11.76 -4.25 6.64
CA LYS A 114 -11.39 -4.06 8.05
C LYS A 114 -10.29 -5.04 8.47
N ILE A 115 -10.41 -6.31 8.08
CA ILE A 115 -9.42 -7.35 8.38
C ILE A 115 -8.08 -7.04 7.67
N GLU A 116 -8.11 -6.70 6.39
CA GLU A 116 -6.92 -6.34 5.62
C GLU A 116 -6.21 -5.13 6.25
N ARG A 117 -6.98 -4.08 6.63
CA ARG A 117 -6.42 -2.92 7.33
C ARG A 117 -5.75 -3.29 8.65
N ILE A 118 -6.36 -4.18 9.45
CA ILE A 118 -5.75 -4.65 10.70
C ILE A 118 -4.44 -5.38 10.42
N GLN A 119 -4.40 -6.24 9.41
CA GLN A 119 -3.18 -6.96 9.03
C GLN A 119 -2.08 -6.02 8.53
N LEU A 120 -2.42 -5.02 7.73
CA LEU A 120 -1.48 -4.01 7.26
C LEU A 120 -0.92 -3.18 8.42
N MET A 121 -1.78 -2.77 9.36
CA MET A 121 -1.35 -2.05 10.57
C MET A 121 -0.39 -2.90 11.41
N ARG A 122 -0.68 -4.19 11.63
CA ARG A 122 0.24 -5.10 12.34
C ARG A 122 1.59 -5.22 11.63
N LYS A 123 1.61 -5.32 10.30
CA LYS A 123 2.87 -5.37 9.53
C LYS A 123 3.65 -4.06 9.65
N MET A 124 2.95 -2.92 9.65
CA MET A 124 3.55 -1.61 9.85
C MET A 124 4.17 -1.50 11.25
N GLU A 125 3.43 -1.91 12.28
CA GLU A 125 3.91 -1.97 13.67
C GLU A 125 5.18 -2.83 13.78
N GLN A 126 5.20 -4.03 13.19
CA GLN A 126 6.39 -4.90 13.17
C GLN A 126 7.61 -4.26 12.50
N LEU A 127 7.40 -3.53 11.40
CA LEU A 127 8.48 -2.81 10.72
C LEU A 127 8.99 -1.63 11.55
N ASP A 128 8.08 -0.93 12.24
CA ASP A 128 8.43 0.17 13.14
C ASP A 128 9.20 -0.33 14.36
N GLU A 129 8.77 -1.44 14.97
CA GLU A 129 9.47 -2.11 16.06
C GLU A 129 10.88 -2.53 15.64
N GLY A 130 11.02 -3.17 14.49
CA GLY A 130 12.33 -3.58 13.98
C GLY A 130 13.24 -2.39 13.67
N ARG A 131 12.71 -1.31 13.10
CA ARG A 131 13.47 -0.06 12.90
C ARG A 131 13.93 0.54 14.22
N LEU A 132 13.04 0.60 15.20
CA LEU A 132 13.31 1.17 16.52
C LEU A 132 14.36 0.35 17.27
N PHE A 133 14.21 -0.98 17.26
CA PHE A 133 15.20 -1.92 17.80
C PHE A 133 16.60 -1.63 17.26
N TRP A 134 16.77 -1.60 15.92
CA TRP A 134 18.10 -1.42 15.34
C TRP A 134 18.66 -0.01 15.52
N LYS A 135 17.80 1.01 15.63
CA LYS A 135 18.21 2.38 15.96
C LYS A 135 18.76 2.44 17.38
N ASN A 136 18.01 1.91 18.36
CA ASN A 136 18.39 1.93 19.77
C ASN A 136 19.58 0.98 20.03
N PHE A 137 19.63 -0.17 19.37
CA PHE A 137 20.78 -1.07 19.36
C PHE A 137 22.08 -0.33 18.97
N GLU A 138 22.04 0.43 17.87
CA GLU A 138 23.21 1.17 17.41
C GLU A 138 23.60 2.28 18.39
N LEU A 139 22.62 2.89 19.06
CA LEU A 139 22.85 3.87 20.11
C LEU A 139 23.53 3.23 21.33
N PHE A 140 23.02 2.11 21.83
CA PHE A 140 23.61 1.41 22.99
C PHE A 140 24.99 0.83 22.67
N ARG A 141 25.20 0.31 21.45
CA ARG A 141 26.52 -0.11 20.99
C ARG A 141 27.53 1.04 21.08
N LYS A 142 27.15 2.23 20.61
CA LYS A 142 28.00 3.43 20.65
C LYS A 142 28.25 3.90 22.08
N GLN A 143 27.24 3.89 22.94
CA GLN A 143 27.37 4.26 24.36
C GLN A 143 28.25 3.29 25.14
N SER A 144 28.23 2.01 24.79
CA SER A 144 29.11 0.98 25.37
C SER A 144 30.53 1.03 24.78
N GLU A 145 30.79 1.94 23.83
CA GLU A 145 32.07 2.08 23.11
C GLU A 145 32.55 0.81 22.37
N LEU A 146 31.68 -0.20 22.22
CA LEU A 146 32.02 -1.48 21.63
C LEU A 146 32.14 -1.39 20.12
N ARG A 147 33.28 -1.79 19.56
CA ARG A 147 33.44 -1.95 18.11
C ARG A 147 32.70 -3.19 17.62
N TRP A 148 32.38 -3.21 16.33
CA TRP A 148 31.59 -4.30 15.74
C TRP A 148 32.26 -5.68 15.87
N PHE A 149 33.59 -5.76 15.85
CA PHE A 149 34.27 -7.05 16.05
C PHE A 149 34.16 -7.53 17.50
N GLU A 150 34.34 -6.64 18.48
CA GLU A 150 34.23 -6.94 19.93
C GLU A 150 32.81 -7.41 20.26
N LEU A 151 31.80 -6.72 19.72
CA LEU A 151 30.40 -7.13 19.87
C LEU A 151 30.11 -8.50 19.26
N ASN A 152 30.68 -8.80 18.08
CA ASN A 152 30.52 -10.10 17.45
C ASN A 152 31.19 -11.22 18.26
N GLU A 153 32.34 -10.95 18.89
CA GLU A 153 32.96 -11.94 19.77
C GLU A 153 32.07 -12.22 20.98
N LEU A 154 31.53 -11.18 21.63
CA LEU A 154 30.65 -11.34 22.79
C LEU A 154 29.31 -12.02 22.46
N LEU A 155 28.69 -11.67 21.33
CA LEU A 155 27.36 -12.17 20.95
C LEU A 155 27.37 -13.65 20.55
N PHE A 156 28.49 -14.12 19.99
CA PHE A 156 28.62 -15.47 19.44
C PHE A 156 29.64 -16.34 20.20
N ALA A 157 30.13 -15.91 21.37
CA ALA A 157 31.13 -16.62 22.17
C ALA A 157 30.70 -18.03 22.60
N ASP A 158 29.40 -18.24 22.78
CA ASP A 158 28.77 -19.41 23.36
C ASP A 158 27.95 -20.24 22.35
N VAL A 159 28.10 -19.96 21.05
CA VAL A 159 27.21 -20.54 20.01
C VAL A 159 27.63 -21.93 19.58
N SER A 160 28.92 -22.15 19.31
CA SER A 160 29.49 -23.46 18.94
C SER A 160 31.00 -23.33 18.79
N ASP A 161 31.75 -24.42 18.96
CA ASP A 161 33.17 -24.48 18.58
C ASP A 161 33.37 -24.69 17.07
N ASP A 162 32.29 -25.01 16.33
CA ASP A 162 32.31 -25.15 14.87
C ASP A 162 32.25 -23.77 14.18
N LEU A 163 33.34 -23.42 13.49
CA LEU A 163 33.47 -22.22 12.68
C LEU A 163 32.36 -22.06 11.63
N GLY A 164 31.84 -23.16 11.09
CA GLY A 164 30.73 -23.16 10.14
C GLY A 164 29.40 -22.69 10.76
N GLU A 165 29.10 -23.16 11.97
CA GLU A 165 27.89 -22.77 12.70
C GLU A 165 27.97 -21.33 13.22
N ILE A 166 29.14 -20.90 13.70
CA ILE A 166 29.38 -19.48 14.06
C ILE A 166 29.12 -18.59 12.84
N LYS A 167 29.62 -18.96 11.66
CA LYS A 167 29.40 -18.19 10.42
C LYS A 167 27.92 -18.09 10.07
N LYS A 168 27.19 -19.21 10.10
CA LYS A 168 25.72 -19.21 9.86
C LYS A 168 24.96 -18.35 10.85
N ALA A 169 25.37 -18.34 12.12
CA ALA A 169 24.74 -17.50 13.15
C ALA A 169 24.97 -16.00 12.89
N LYS A 170 26.21 -15.63 12.54
CA LYS A 170 26.57 -14.26 12.13
C LYS A 170 25.77 -13.81 10.91
N ASP A 171 25.72 -14.64 9.86
CA ASP A 171 24.98 -14.34 8.63
C ASP A 171 23.48 -14.12 8.92
N ARG A 172 22.88 -14.97 9.76
CA ARG A 172 21.49 -14.82 10.22
C ARG A 172 21.28 -13.50 10.97
N PHE A 173 22.15 -13.16 11.91
CA PHE A 173 22.06 -11.89 12.63
C PHE A 173 22.11 -10.66 11.72
N PHE A 174 23.07 -10.63 10.79
CA PHE A 174 23.18 -9.53 9.82
C PHE A 174 22.01 -9.49 8.84
N SER A 175 21.38 -10.63 8.54
CA SER A 175 20.15 -10.66 7.74
C SER A 175 19.00 -9.92 8.44
N TYR A 176 18.82 -10.11 9.76
CA TYR A 176 17.81 -9.38 10.53
C TYR A 176 18.08 -7.87 10.53
N LYS A 177 19.35 -7.48 10.69
CA LYS A 177 19.78 -6.07 10.62
C LYS A 177 19.50 -5.43 9.27
N LYS A 178 19.83 -6.14 8.19
CA LYS A 178 19.62 -5.69 6.81
C LYS A 178 18.13 -5.52 6.52
N ASN A 179 17.32 -6.47 6.96
CA ASN A 179 15.87 -6.50 6.72
C ASN A 179 15.06 -5.69 7.73
N LYS A 180 15.72 -5.03 8.70
CA LYS A 180 15.07 -4.29 9.81
C LYS A 180 14.07 -5.14 10.58
N GLN A 181 14.37 -6.42 10.75
CA GLN A 181 13.56 -7.34 11.54
C GLN A 181 14.09 -7.40 12.97
N VAL A 182 13.20 -7.52 13.93
CA VAL A 182 13.56 -7.80 15.32
C VAL A 182 14.18 -9.20 15.39
N PRO A 183 15.39 -9.37 15.94
CA PRO A 183 16.00 -10.69 16.13
C PRO A 183 15.18 -11.59 17.07
N PRO A 184 15.39 -12.91 17.04
CA PRO A 184 14.83 -13.83 18.04
C PRO A 184 15.20 -13.44 19.48
N ASP A 185 14.34 -13.79 20.43
CA ASP A 185 14.47 -13.40 21.84
C ASP A 185 15.81 -13.81 22.47
N GLU A 186 16.33 -14.98 22.12
CA GLU A 186 17.64 -15.47 22.57
C GLU A 186 18.77 -14.48 22.24
N ILE A 187 18.71 -13.85 21.06
CA ILE A 187 19.70 -12.84 20.66
C ILE A 187 19.47 -11.55 21.45
N ILE A 188 18.22 -11.12 21.62
CA ILE A 188 17.88 -9.91 22.38
C ILE A 188 18.38 -10.03 23.81
N GLU A 189 18.19 -11.18 24.47
CA GLU A 189 18.67 -11.43 25.83
C GLU A 189 20.20 -11.33 25.95
N LYS A 190 20.93 -11.83 24.95
CA LYS A 190 22.40 -11.67 24.91
C LYS A 190 22.80 -10.21 24.78
N VAL A 191 22.14 -9.47 23.88
CA VAL A 191 22.40 -8.05 23.66
C VAL A 191 22.07 -7.23 24.91
N MET A 192 20.97 -7.53 25.61
CA MET A 192 20.61 -6.91 26.89
C MET A 192 21.73 -7.07 27.93
N LYS A 193 22.27 -8.28 28.05
CA LYS A 193 23.39 -8.57 28.96
C LYS A 193 24.68 -7.85 28.56
N ILE A 194 24.97 -7.75 27.26
CA ILE A 194 26.17 -7.08 26.76
C ILE A 194 26.10 -5.56 26.98
N PHE A 195 24.96 -4.94 26.70
CA PHE A 195 24.78 -3.49 26.83
C PHE A 195 24.32 -3.03 28.22
N LEU A 196 23.97 -3.96 29.11
CA LEU A 196 23.44 -3.68 30.45
C LEU A 196 22.17 -2.81 30.42
N VAL A 197 21.24 -3.16 29.53
CA VAL A 197 19.96 -2.44 29.34
C VAL A 197 18.78 -3.41 29.40
N ASP A 198 17.59 -2.87 29.67
CA ASP A 198 16.36 -3.65 29.70
C ASP A 198 15.80 -3.84 28.29
N ARG A 199 14.96 -4.88 28.13
CA ARG A 199 14.34 -5.19 26.83
C ARG A 199 13.56 -4.00 26.28
N GLU A 200 12.83 -3.31 27.15
CA GLU A 200 11.98 -2.18 26.78
C GLU A 200 12.79 -1.03 26.17
N ASP A 201 14.05 -0.87 26.55
CA ASP A 201 14.91 0.21 26.09
C ASP A 201 15.18 0.13 24.57
N PHE A 202 15.18 -1.07 24.00
CA PHE A 202 15.30 -1.24 22.55
C PHE A 202 14.05 -0.78 21.77
N PHE A 203 12.90 -0.67 22.44
CA PHE A 203 11.61 -0.35 21.82
C PHE A 203 11.03 0.99 22.32
N LYS A 204 11.78 1.75 23.12
CA LYS A 204 11.39 3.10 23.53
C LYS A 204 11.60 4.09 22.38
N LYS A 205 10.54 4.84 22.04
CA LYS A 205 10.61 5.96 21.10
C LYS A 205 11.34 7.12 21.75
N SER A 206 12.30 7.74 21.05
CA SER A 206 12.95 8.96 21.56
C SER A 206 12.01 10.16 21.43
N PRO A 207 12.15 11.24 22.23
CA PRO A 207 11.33 12.44 22.10
C PRO A 207 11.36 13.06 20.70
N SER A 208 12.47 12.89 19.98
CA SER A 208 12.63 13.30 18.57
C SER A 208 11.80 12.50 17.58
N ASP A 209 11.36 11.28 17.93
CA ASP A 209 10.47 10.46 17.08
C ASP A 209 9.00 10.90 17.20
N LEU A 210 8.66 11.72 18.20
CA LEU A 210 7.31 12.25 18.42
C LEU A 210 7.06 13.58 17.68
N GLN A 211 8.09 14.20 17.12
CA GLN A 211 8.00 15.50 16.43
C GLN A 211 7.76 15.40 14.91
N ASN A 212 7.74 14.20 14.34
CA ASN A 212 7.52 13.96 12.91
C ASN A 212 6.14 13.35 12.63
N PHE A 213 5.08 13.92 13.23
CA PHE A 213 3.68 13.62 12.89
C PHE A 213 3.04 14.85 12.24
#